data_AF-A0A2S7IZT0-F1
#
_entry.id   AF-A0A2S7IZT0-F1
#
_cell.length_a   1.000
_cell.length_b   1.000
_cell.length_c   1.000
_cell.angle_alpha   90.00
_cell.angle_beta   90.00
_cell.angle_gamma   90.00
#
_symmetry.space_group_name_H-M   'P 1'
#
loop_
_entity.id
_entity.type
_entity.pdbx_description
1 polymer ?
#
loop_
_entity_poly.entity_id
_entity_poly.type
_entity_poly.pdbx_seq_one_letter_code
_entity_poly.pdbx_strand_id
1 'polypeptide(L)'
;MARVFTIFLVFAGLAIAFPLLFEKFGQQPKAGSNTSASASATPSQNLIAYSGRRMQIAPDSRGHFITDIKVAGQSLRAMVDTGASVVAINASAARRVGLALKPADFKYRVSTANGETIAASAILPSIEIGRVRLENVEAMVLRDDALSDTLLGMSFLRRLRHYEVSNGALVLTQ
;
A
#
# COMPACT_ATOMS: atom_id res chain seq x y z
N MET A 1 23.40 -18.27 15.40
CA MET A 1 22.54 -18.66 14.25
C MET A 1 21.91 -17.39 13.67
N ALA A 2 22.36 -16.93 12.50
CA ALA A 2 21.76 -15.77 11.84
C ALA A 2 20.48 -16.21 11.13
N ARG A 3 19.34 -15.58 11.46
CA ARG A 3 18.07 -15.81 10.76
C ARG A 3 18.12 -15.01 9.46
N VAL A 4 18.13 -15.72 8.32
CA VAL A 4 18.03 -15.13 6.99
C VAL A 4 16.55 -14.81 6.74
N PHE A 5 16.23 -13.52 6.59
CA PHE A 5 14.91 -13.08 6.14
C PHE A 5 15.03 -12.67 4.66
N THR A 6 14.60 -13.56 3.76
CA THR A 6 14.57 -13.26 2.33
C THR A 6 13.35 -12.38 2.05
N ILE A 7 13.59 -11.08 1.87
CA ILE A 7 12.57 -10.11 1.46
C ILE A 7 12.58 -10.05 -0.07
N PHE A 8 11.52 -10.55 -0.70
CA PHE A 8 11.28 -10.37 -2.13
C PHE A 8 10.51 -9.07 -2.34
N LEU A 9 11.14 -8.11 -3.03
CA LEU A 9 10.46 -6.99 -3.66
C LEU A 9 10.12 -7.41 -5.09
N VAL A 10 8.91 -7.95 -5.30
CA VAL A 10 8.48 -8.36 -6.64
C VAL A 10 7.95 -7.13 -7.37
N PHE A 11 8.68 -6.67 -8.38
CA PHE A 11 8.21 -5.68 -9.34
C PHE A 11 7.00 -6.24 -10.10
N ALA A 12 5.82 -5.65 -9.92
CA ALA A 12 4.72 -5.78 -10.89
C ALA A 12 4.96 -4.80 -12.04
N GLY A 13 5.94 -5.13 -12.89
CA GLY A 13 6.24 -4.40 -14.12
C GLY A 13 6.09 -5.31 -15.32
N LEU A 14 4.86 -5.52 -15.78
CA LEU A 14 4.59 -5.86 -17.19
C LEU A 14 3.17 -5.41 -17.54
N ALA A 15 3.04 -4.19 -18.08
CA ALA A 15 1.86 -3.77 -18.80
C ALA A 15 1.82 -4.54 -20.13
N ILE A 16 1.08 -5.66 -20.17
CA ILE A 16 0.73 -6.28 -21.45
C ILE A 16 -0.38 -5.42 -22.04
N ALA A 17 -0.03 -4.67 -23.07
CA ALA A 17 -0.98 -4.00 -23.95
C ALA A 17 -1.94 -5.05 -24.51
N PHE A 18 -3.23 -4.93 -24.17
CA PHE A 18 -4.30 -5.73 -24.77
C PHE A 18 -4.64 -5.09 -26.12
N PRO A 19 -4.32 -5.71 -27.27
CA PRO A 19 -4.75 -5.18 -28.54
C PRO A 19 -6.22 -5.53 -28.76
N LEU A 20 -6.94 -4.51 -29.22
CA LEU A 20 -8.28 -4.53 -29.80
C LEU A 20 -8.56 -5.80 -30.62
N LEU A 21 -9.51 -6.63 -30.17
CA LEU A 21 -10.24 -7.53 -31.06
C LEU A 21 -11.59 -7.92 -30.44
N PHE A 22 -12.59 -7.07 -30.65
CA PHE A 22 -13.99 -7.48 -30.56
C PHE A 22 -14.81 -6.73 -31.60
N GLU A 23 -14.51 -7.01 -32.88
CA GLU A 23 -15.50 -6.82 -33.94
C GLU A 23 -16.20 -8.14 -34.21
N LYS A 24 -17.50 -8.02 -34.48
CA LYS A 24 -18.35 -8.98 -35.21
C LYS A 24 -19.17 -9.97 -34.37
N PHE A 25 -20.18 -9.44 -33.69
CA PHE A 25 -21.52 -10.02 -33.77
C PHE A 25 -22.51 -8.94 -34.17
N GLY A 26 -22.81 -8.91 -35.48
CA GLY A 26 -23.93 -8.17 -36.01
C GLY A 26 -25.23 -8.91 -35.75
N GLN A 27 -26.25 -8.19 -35.30
CA GLN A 27 -27.62 -8.27 -35.81
C GLN A 27 -28.47 -7.23 -35.08
N GLN A 28 -28.92 -6.23 -35.83
CA GLN A 28 -29.98 -5.32 -35.42
C GLN A 28 -31.30 -5.79 -36.04
N PRO A 29 -32.37 -5.87 -35.24
CA PRO A 29 -33.68 -5.47 -35.75
C PRO A 29 -34.44 -4.53 -34.80
N LYS A 30 -34.83 -3.40 -35.41
CA LYS A 30 -35.98 -2.49 -35.24
C LYS A 30 -36.86 -2.53 -33.97
N ALA A 31 -36.99 -1.32 -33.42
CA ALA A 31 -38.20 -0.60 -32.98
C ALA A 31 -39.42 -1.39 -32.47
N GLY A 32 -39.68 -1.22 -31.17
CA GLY A 32 -40.98 -1.37 -30.54
C GLY A 32 -41.10 -0.38 -29.39
N SER A 33 -41.97 0.62 -29.54
CA SER A 33 -42.36 1.57 -28.51
C SER A 33 -43.27 0.89 -27.47
N ASN A 34 -43.03 1.11 -26.18
CA ASN A 34 -44.06 1.14 -25.14
C ASN A 34 -43.59 1.94 -23.91
N THR A 35 -44.18 3.13 -23.79
CA THR A 35 -44.73 3.82 -22.59
C THR A 35 -44.16 3.52 -21.19
N SER A 36 -43.55 4.57 -20.63
CA SER A 36 -43.58 5.05 -19.24
C SER A 36 -43.95 4.10 -18.09
N ALA A 37 -42.99 3.85 -17.18
CA ALA A 37 -43.20 3.93 -15.73
C ALA A 37 -41.88 3.74 -14.94
N SER A 38 -41.55 4.77 -14.16
CA SER A 38 -41.02 4.75 -12.78
C SER A 38 -39.72 4.02 -12.40
N ALA A 39 -39.02 4.71 -11.48
CA ALA A 39 -37.92 4.28 -10.63
C ALA A 39 -36.53 4.22 -11.28
N SER A 40 -35.86 5.37 -11.19
CA SER A 40 -34.40 5.46 -11.07
C SER A 40 -33.92 4.57 -9.90
N ALA A 41 -33.64 3.31 -10.18
CA ALA A 41 -32.81 2.50 -9.30
C ALA A 41 -31.37 2.98 -9.51
N THR A 42 -30.94 3.96 -8.71
CA THR A 42 -29.52 4.10 -8.41
C THR A 42 -29.08 2.73 -7.90
N PRO A 43 -28.04 2.09 -8.46
CA PRO A 43 -27.48 0.92 -7.83
C PRO A 43 -27.03 1.39 -6.46
N SER A 44 -27.73 0.97 -5.40
CA SER A 44 -27.23 1.06 -4.05
C SER A 44 -25.95 0.26 -4.06
N GLN A 45 -24.83 0.93 -4.32
CA GLN A 45 -23.52 0.38 -4.05
C GLN A 45 -23.63 -0.04 -2.59
N ASN A 46 -23.61 -1.35 -2.40
CA ASN A 46 -23.62 -1.98 -1.09
C ASN A 46 -22.28 -1.57 -0.48
N LEU A 47 -22.22 -0.34 0.03
CA LEU A 47 -21.16 0.13 0.90
C LEU A 47 -21.36 -0.75 2.11
N ILE A 48 -20.70 -1.92 2.10
CA ILE A 48 -20.48 -2.68 3.32
C ILE A 48 -19.92 -1.64 4.26
N ALA A 49 -20.79 -1.17 5.16
CA ALA A 49 -20.46 -0.15 6.12
C ALA A 49 -19.51 -0.85 7.08
N TYR A 50 -18.24 -0.88 6.71
CA TYR A 50 -17.20 -1.34 7.59
C TYR A 50 -17.25 -0.42 8.80
N SER A 51 -17.84 -0.91 9.88
CA SER A 51 -17.90 -0.25 11.19
C SER A 51 -16.50 -0.09 11.81
N GLY A 52 -15.44 -0.49 11.08
CA GLY A 52 -14.04 -0.39 11.46
C GLY A 52 -13.42 0.97 11.15
N ARG A 53 -12.20 1.18 11.63
CA ARG A 53 -11.45 2.41 11.38
C ARG A 53 -11.03 2.39 9.91
N ARG A 54 -11.63 3.27 9.10
CA ARG A 54 -11.43 3.34 7.64
C ARG A 54 -10.63 4.57 7.22
N MET A 55 -9.75 4.40 6.24
CA MET A 55 -9.01 5.46 5.55
C MET A 55 -9.07 5.24 4.03
N GLN A 56 -9.15 6.33 3.27
CA GLN A 56 -9.10 6.32 1.81
C GLN A 56 -7.98 7.23 1.32
N ILE A 57 -7.13 6.73 0.43
CA ILE A 57 -5.95 7.41 -0.08
C ILE A 57 -6.11 7.54 -1.61
N ALA A 58 -6.13 8.77 -2.10
CA ALA A 58 -6.08 9.03 -3.53
C ALA A 58 -4.66 8.79 -4.07
N PRO A 59 -4.51 8.32 -5.31
CA PRO A 59 -3.20 8.21 -5.93
C PRO A 59 -2.62 9.60 -6.21
N ASP A 60 -1.30 9.69 -6.25
CA ASP A 60 -0.60 10.86 -6.76
C ASP A 60 -0.66 10.93 -8.30
N SER A 61 -0.01 11.94 -8.90
CA SER A 61 0.04 12.12 -10.36
C SER A 61 0.72 10.96 -11.11
N ARG A 62 1.46 10.10 -10.41
CA ARG A 62 2.14 8.92 -10.94
C ARG A 62 1.37 7.63 -10.69
N GLY A 63 0.24 7.68 -9.98
CA GLY A 63 -0.54 6.50 -9.61
C GLY A 63 -0.11 5.84 -8.29
N HIS A 64 0.84 6.42 -7.55
CA HIS A 64 1.29 5.87 -6.27
C HIS A 64 0.38 6.33 -5.13
N PHE A 65 0.08 5.41 -4.20
CA PHE A 65 -0.67 5.76 -3.00
C PHE A 65 0.28 6.26 -1.92
N ILE A 66 0.42 7.57 -1.83
CA ILE A 66 1.29 8.23 -0.87
C ILE A 66 0.44 9.03 0.12
N THR A 67 0.74 8.91 1.40
CA THR A 67 -0.02 9.58 2.46
C THR A 67 0.87 9.94 3.64
N ASP A 68 0.41 10.91 4.44
CA ASP A 68 1.05 11.23 5.71
C ASP A 68 0.61 10.21 6.78
N ILE A 69 1.59 9.74 7.53
CA ILE A 69 1.40 8.80 8.64
C ILE A 69 2.01 9.39 9.90
N LYS A 70 1.53 8.94 11.07
CA LYS A 70 2.22 9.19 12.34
C LYS A 70 2.90 7.92 12.81
N VAL A 71 4.20 7.99 13.02
CA VAL A 71 5.01 6.90 13.58
C VAL A 71 5.53 7.35 14.93
N ALA A 72 5.12 6.65 15.99
CA ALA A 72 5.39 7.08 17.38
C ALA A 72 5.05 8.58 17.61
N GLY A 73 3.94 9.06 17.03
CA GLY A 73 3.50 10.45 17.12
C GLY A 73 4.19 11.45 16.15
N GLN A 74 5.24 11.04 15.44
CA GLN A 74 5.97 11.88 14.49
C GLN A 74 5.44 11.70 13.06
N SER A 75 5.21 12.80 12.35
CA SER A 75 4.68 12.76 10.97
C SER A 75 5.76 12.33 9.98
N LEU A 76 5.51 11.24 9.23
CA LEU A 76 6.31 10.80 8.09
C LEU A 76 5.42 10.75 6.84
N ARG A 77 6.03 10.89 5.67
CA ARG A 77 5.39 10.57 4.39
C ARG A 77 5.69 9.12 4.03
N ALA A 78 4.66 8.37 3.66
CA ALA A 78 4.81 6.95 3.34
C ALA A 78 4.05 6.57 2.07
N MET A 79 4.64 5.67 1.31
CA MET A 79 4.00 5.00 0.18
C MET A 79 3.44 3.65 0.62
N VAL A 80 2.20 3.34 0.24
CA VAL A 80 1.67 1.99 0.35
C VAL A 80 2.19 1.17 -0.82
N ASP A 81 2.94 0.11 -0.52
CA ASP A 81 3.68 -0.66 -1.52
C ASP A 81 3.45 -2.16 -1.34
N THR A 82 2.63 -2.76 -2.20
CA THR A 82 2.38 -4.20 -2.21
C THR A 82 3.58 -5.03 -2.68
N GLY A 83 4.57 -4.39 -3.32
CA GLY A 83 5.83 -5.02 -3.70
C GLY A 83 6.75 -5.21 -2.49
N ALA A 84 6.69 -4.33 -1.48
CA ALA A 84 7.48 -4.46 -0.27
C ALA A 84 6.90 -5.55 0.64
N SER A 85 7.69 -6.56 1.03
CA SER A 85 7.19 -7.61 1.92
C SER A 85 7.04 -7.14 3.37
N VAL A 86 7.85 -6.18 3.81
CA VAL A 86 7.88 -5.63 5.17
C VAL A 86 7.70 -4.11 5.16
N VAL A 87 7.41 -3.51 6.33
CA VAL A 87 7.54 -2.06 6.49
C VAL A 87 9.02 -1.70 6.38
N ALA A 88 9.33 -0.68 5.59
CA ALA A 88 10.69 -0.19 5.42
C ALA A 88 10.75 1.31 5.70
N ILE A 89 11.73 1.74 6.48
CA ILE A 89 12.04 3.15 6.73
C ILE A 89 13.52 3.39 6.49
N ASN A 90 13.90 4.63 6.18
CA ASN A 90 15.31 4.97 6.07
C ASN A 90 15.88 5.44 7.42
N ALA A 91 17.21 5.49 7.51
CA ALA A 91 17.92 5.80 8.74
C ALA A 91 17.57 7.20 9.27
N SER A 92 17.34 8.18 8.40
CA SER A 92 16.88 9.51 8.76
C SER A 92 15.48 9.50 9.37
N ALA A 93 14.52 8.79 8.79
CA ALA A 93 13.19 8.60 9.37
C ALA A 93 13.26 7.86 10.72
N ALA A 94 14.08 6.81 10.81
CA ALA A 94 14.30 6.08 12.07
C ALA A 94 14.77 7.01 13.20
N ARG A 95 15.76 7.87 12.93
CA ARG A 95 16.22 8.89 13.90
C ARG A 95 15.10 9.84 14.29
N ARG A 96 14.30 10.32 13.33
CA ARG A 96 13.18 11.24 13.57
C ARG A 96 12.11 10.65 14.48
N VAL A 97 11.86 9.34 14.39
CA VAL A 97 10.87 8.64 15.23
C VAL A 97 11.47 8.12 16.54
N GLY A 98 12.71 8.49 16.87
CA GLY A 98 13.36 8.18 18.14
C GLY A 98 14.06 6.81 18.19
N LEU A 99 14.25 6.14 17.05
CA LEU A 99 15.06 4.91 17.00
C LEU A 99 16.55 5.25 16.97
N ALA A 100 17.28 4.76 17.98
CA ALA A 100 18.74 4.87 18.06
C ALA A 100 19.39 3.57 17.57
N LEU A 101 19.83 3.56 16.31
CA LEU A 101 20.52 2.42 15.69
C LEU A 101 22.02 2.69 15.58
N LYS A 102 22.82 1.66 15.83
CA LYS A 102 24.27 1.67 15.66
C LYS A 102 24.65 1.03 14.32
N PRO A 103 25.83 1.34 13.75
CA PRO A 103 26.31 0.67 12.54
C PRO A 103 26.29 -0.86 12.63
N ALA A 104 26.57 -1.43 13.81
CA ALA A 104 26.57 -2.88 14.04
C ALA A 104 25.17 -3.53 13.97
N ASP A 105 24.09 -2.75 14.03
CA ASP A 105 22.73 -3.28 13.92
C ASP A 105 22.34 -3.61 12.46
N PHE A 106 23.04 -3.02 11.49
CA PHE A 106 22.83 -3.24 10.07
C PHE A 106 23.49 -4.53 9.60
N LYS A 107 22.81 -5.65 9.84
CA LYS A 107 23.33 -7.01 9.58
C LYS A 107 22.38 -7.90 8.76
N TYR A 108 21.19 -7.41 8.44
CA TYR A 108 20.22 -8.15 7.64
C TYR A 108 20.41 -7.81 6.18
N ARG A 109 20.65 -8.82 5.34
CA ARG A 109 20.68 -8.62 3.89
C ARG A 109 19.25 -8.54 3.36
N VAL A 110 18.95 -7.51 2.58
CA VAL A 110 17.63 -7.29 1.98
C VAL A 110 17.78 -7.01 0.48
N SER A 111 16.82 -7.48 -0.31
CA SER A 111 16.76 -7.19 -1.74
C SER A 111 15.79 -6.04 -1.98
N THR A 112 16.22 -5.08 -2.80
CA THR A 112 15.45 -3.88 -3.14
C THR A 112 15.41 -3.70 -4.65
N ALA A 113 14.63 -2.72 -5.10
CA ALA A 113 14.61 -2.28 -6.48
C ALA A 113 15.99 -1.89 -7.02
N ASN A 114 16.87 -1.38 -6.16
CA ASN A 114 18.21 -0.92 -6.51
C ASN A 114 19.28 -2.00 -6.30
N GLY A 115 18.88 -3.25 -6.04
CA GLY A 115 19.78 -4.38 -5.75
C GLY A 115 19.82 -4.74 -4.26
N GLU A 116 20.83 -5.52 -3.88
CA GLU A 116 21.01 -5.96 -2.49
C GLU A 116 21.60 -4.85 -1.62
N THR A 117 21.13 -4.76 -0.37
CA THR A 117 21.68 -3.87 0.64
C THR A 117 21.60 -4.51 2.02
N ILE A 118 22.04 -3.78 3.04
CA ILE A 118 21.94 -4.17 4.45
C ILE A 118 20.93 -3.29 5.18
N ALA A 119 20.22 -3.89 6.13
CA ALA A 119 19.24 -3.23 6.98
C ALA A 119 19.44 -3.62 8.45
N ALA A 120 18.87 -2.81 9.34
CA ALA A 120 18.66 -3.14 10.75
C ALA A 120 17.18 -3.48 10.97
N SER A 121 16.89 -4.44 11.86
CA SER A 121 15.51 -4.71 12.29
C SER A 121 15.16 -3.80 13.47
N ALA A 122 13.95 -3.24 13.46
CA ALA A 122 13.43 -2.42 14.55
C ALA A 122 11.93 -2.67 14.74
N ILE A 123 11.41 -2.31 15.92
CA ILE A 123 9.97 -2.29 16.19
C ILE A 123 9.54 -0.85 16.36
N LEU A 124 8.58 -0.44 15.53
CA LEU A 124 7.91 0.84 15.63
C LEU A 124 6.78 0.72 16.66
N PRO A 125 6.72 1.59 17.68
CA PRO A 125 5.68 1.53 18.70
C PRO A 125 4.27 1.59 18.11
N SER A 126 4.08 2.45 17.11
CA SER A 126 2.83 2.56 16.37
C SER A 126 3.01 3.19 15.00
N ILE A 127 2.14 2.82 14.08
CA ILE A 127 1.90 3.50 12.81
C ILE A 127 0.42 3.87 12.73
N GLU A 128 0.12 5.14 12.46
CA GLU A 128 -1.23 5.66 12.27
C GLU A 128 -1.40 6.27 10.88
N ILE A 129 -2.53 5.98 10.25
CA ILE A 129 -2.94 6.54 8.96
C ILE A 129 -4.40 6.99 9.09
N GLY A 130 -4.61 8.30 9.21
CA GLY A 130 -5.93 8.84 9.55
C GLY A 130 -6.46 8.19 10.82
N ARG A 131 -7.52 7.37 10.67
CA ARG A 131 -8.10 6.62 11.79
C ARG A 131 -7.49 5.24 11.99
N VAL A 132 -6.79 4.64 11.04
CA VAL A 132 -6.19 3.30 11.19
C VAL A 132 -4.96 3.40 12.09
N ARG A 133 -4.83 2.53 13.11
CA ARG A 133 -3.66 2.51 14.01
C ARG A 133 -3.20 1.09 14.29
N LEU A 134 -1.96 0.76 13.91
CA LEU A 134 -1.31 -0.49 14.27
C LEU A 134 -0.19 -0.24 15.28
N GLU A 135 -0.06 -1.12 16.25
CA GLU A 135 0.97 -1.05 17.29
C GLU A 135 2.01 -2.16 17.10
N ASN A 136 3.21 -1.97 17.64
CA ASN A 136 4.29 -2.97 17.59
C ASN A 136 4.53 -3.46 16.16
N VAL A 137 4.88 -2.54 15.27
CA VAL A 137 5.08 -2.83 13.84
C VAL A 137 6.55 -3.12 13.60
N GLU A 138 6.87 -4.34 13.18
CA GLU A 138 8.23 -4.67 12.73
C GLU A 138 8.56 -3.90 11.44
N ALA A 139 9.75 -3.30 11.41
CA ALA A 139 10.25 -2.56 10.28
C ALA A 139 11.72 -2.89 10.02
N MET A 140 12.10 -2.84 8.74
CA MET A 140 13.50 -2.79 8.33
C MET A 140 13.93 -1.35 8.16
N VAL A 141 15.04 -1.00 8.79
CA VAL A 141 15.68 0.30 8.63
C VAL A 141 16.83 0.18 7.66
N LEU A 142 16.68 0.84 6.51
CA LEU A 142 17.68 0.89 5.46
C LEU A 142 18.50 2.18 5.58
N ARG A 143 19.66 2.22 4.91
CA ARG A 143 20.42 3.47 4.76
C ARG A 143 19.68 4.44 3.85
N ASP A 144 19.96 5.74 4.02
CA ASP A 144 19.28 6.82 3.29
C ASP A 144 19.54 6.78 1.77
N ASP A 145 20.65 6.17 1.32
CA ASP A 145 20.98 5.96 -0.10
C ASP A 145 20.25 4.76 -0.72
N ALA A 146 19.80 3.81 0.11
CA ALA A 146 19.10 2.60 -0.33
C ALA A 146 17.58 2.74 -0.34
N LEU A 147 17.03 3.74 0.37
CA LEU A 147 15.59 3.97 0.46
C LEU A 147 15.26 5.45 0.64
N SER A 148 14.53 6.00 -0.33
CA SER A 148 14.13 7.42 -0.31
C SER A 148 12.90 7.68 0.58
N ASP A 149 11.87 6.84 0.47
CA ASP A 149 10.58 7.03 1.13
C ASP A 149 10.25 5.88 2.10
N THR A 150 9.43 6.15 3.11
CA THR A 150 8.89 5.08 3.97
C THR A 150 7.92 4.22 3.17
N LEU A 151 8.06 2.89 3.26
CA LEU A 151 7.19 1.93 2.60
C LEU A 151 6.33 1.18 3.61
N LEU A 152 5.03 1.14 3.37
CA LEU A 152 4.08 0.30 4.08
C LEU A 152 3.83 -0.97 3.27
N GLY A 153 4.66 -1.98 3.56
CA GLY A 153 4.62 -3.25 2.88
C GLY A 153 3.52 -4.20 3.33
N MET A 154 3.55 -5.40 2.78
CA MET A 154 2.60 -6.48 3.02
C MET A 154 2.49 -6.88 4.50
N SER A 155 3.57 -6.80 5.29
CA SER A 155 3.52 -7.03 6.75
C SER A 155 2.58 -6.07 7.50
N PHE A 156 2.41 -4.84 7.01
CA PHE A 156 1.45 -3.88 7.53
C PHE A 156 0.05 -4.17 6.98
N LEU A 157 -0.07 -4.33 5.66
CA LEU A 157 -1.35 -4.51 4.97
C LEU A 157 -2.11 -5.76 5.44
N ARG A 158 -1.41 -6.86 5.68
CA ARG A 158 -2.01 -8.12 6.17
C ARG A 158 -2.54 -8.05 7.59
N ARG A 159 -2.22 -7.01 8.35
CA ARG A 159 -2.75 -6.77 9.70
C ARG A 159 -4.06 -5.97 9.68
N LEU A 160 -4.44 -5.45 8.51
CA LEU A 160 -5.74 -4.81 8.30
C LEU A 160 -6.80 -5.89 8.06
N ARG A 161 -8.06 -5.58 8.37
CA ARG A 161 -9.19 -6.46 8.01
C ARG A 161 -9.41 -6.49 6.51
N HIS A 162 -9.22 -5.35 5.86
CA HIS A 162 -9.42 -5.20 4.42
C HIS A 162 -8.52 -4.11 3.86
N TYR A 163 -7.96 -4.35 2.69
CA TYR A 163 -7.37 -3.31 1.85
C TYR A 163 -7.72 -3.59 0.39
N GLU A 164 -8.13 -2.56 -0.35
CA GLU A 164 -8.49 -2.69 -1.76
C GLU A 164 -8.23 -1.40 -2.52
N VAL A 165 -7.99 -1.50 -3.82
CA VAL A 165 -8.10 -0.37 -4.73
C VAL A 165 -9.48 -0.41 -5.36
N SER A 166 -10.30 0.60 -5.07
CA SER A 166 -11.68 0.70 -5.55
C SER A 166 -12.05 2.15 -5.80
N ASN A 167 -12.83 2.42 -6.85
CA ASN A 167 -13.26 3.76 -7.26
C ASN A 167 -12.08 4.75 -7.38
N GLY A 168 -10.94 4.30 -7.91
CA GLY A 168 -9.75 5.13 -8.11
C GLY A 168 -9.00 5.51 -6.83
N ALA A 169 -9.26 4.85 -5.70
CA ALA A 169 -8.57 5.11 -4.44
C ALA A 169 -8.21 3.81 -3.70
N LEU A 170 -7.17 3.88 -2.88
CA LEU A 170 -6.83 2.82 -1.94
C LEU A 170 -7.66 2.98 -0.66
N VAL A 171 -8.37 1.92 -0.29
CA VAL A 171 -9.17 1.83 0.93
C VAL A 171 -8.46 0.93 1.91
N LEU A 172 -8.30 1.39 3.15
CA LEU A 172 -7.73 0.64 4.27
C LEU A 172 -8.75 0.53 5.40
N THR A 173 -8.96 -0.67 5.94
CA THR A 173 -9.91 -0.93 7.02
C THR A 173 -9.30 -1.78 8.11
N GLN A 174 -9.40 -1.32 9.35
CA GLN A 174 -9.01 -2.05 10.57
C GLN A 174 -10.22 -2.59 11.33
#